data_AF-R5GBY8-F1
#
_entry.id   AF-R5GBY8-F1
#
_cell.length_a   1.000
_cell.length_b   1.000
_cell.length_c   1.000
_cell.angle_alpha   90.00
_cell.angle_beta   90.00
_cell.angle_gamma   90.00
#
_symmetry.space_group_name_H-M   'P 1'
#
loop_
_entity.id
_entity.type
_entity.pdbx_description
1 polymer ?
#
loop_
_entity_poly.entity_id
_entity_poly.type
_entity_poly.pdbx_seq_one_letter_code
_entity_poly.pdbx_strand_id
1 'polypeptide(L)'
;MSKKDNTNKEFINKTADWLALGDRDLLVDRETGRFREDFVPTIRAVCEGLNRFITAQNKWDTYETALEEIKAGKKKTHWIWFIFPQMVGLGSSYNAEYFGIRGRDEAEAYLENPILRERLIEATEAVYNNEKSVYEIFGNDAIKVRSCMLLFASVSDIPIFKKMISKYSWK
;
A
#
# COMPACT_ATOMS: atom_id res chain seq x y z
N MET A 1 -30.43 1.64 10.85
CA MET A 1 -29.53 1.86 9.70
C MET A 1 -28.10 1.79 10.19
N SER A 2 -27.33 0.85 9.66
CA SER A 2 -25.97 0.53 10.14
C SER A 2 -24.97 1.58 9.66
N LYS A 3 -23.90 1.86 10.42
CA LYS A 3 -22.79 2.74 9.98
C LYS A 3 -22.25 2.34 8.60
N LYS A 4 -22.27 1.04 8.27
CA LYS A 4 -21.85 0.47 6.97
C LYS A 4 -22.72 0.98 5.79
N ASP A 5 -24.02 1.16 6.01
CA ASP A 5 -24.96 1.64 4.98
C ASP A 5 -24.71 3.11 4.63
N ASN A 6 -24.25 3.89 5.61
CA ASN A 6 -23.97 5.31 5.42
C ASN A 6 -22.63 5.52 4.71
N THR A 7 -21.61 4.71 5.05
CA THR A 7 -20.31 4.71 4.36
C THR A 7 -20.45 4.30 2.89
N ASN A 8 -21.27 3.29 2.58
CA ASN A 8 -21.54 2.91 1.19
C ASN A 8 -22.27 4.00 0.40
N LYS A 9 -23.24 4.70 1.01
CA LYS A 9 -23.94 5.81 0.34
C LYS A 9 -23.04 7.02 0.09
N GLU A 10 -22.18 7.35 1.03
CA GLU A 10 -21.22 8.45 0.91
C GLU A 10 -20.14 8.13 -0.12
N PHE A 11 -19.70 6.86 -0.19
CA PHE A 11 -18.81 6.35 -1.22
C PHE A 11 -19.48 6.36 -2.61
N ILE A 12 -20.73 5.91 -2.73
CA ILE A 12 -21.49 5.97 -3.98
C ILE A 12 -21.65 7.43 -4.45
N ASN A 13 -21.93 8.35 -3.53
CA ASN A 13 -22.05 9.77 -3.87
C ASN A 13 -20.71 10.39 -4.29
N LYS A 14 -19.58 10.02 -3.65
CA LYS A 14 -18.23 10.39 -4.13
C LYS A 14 -17.88 9.73 -5.46
N THR A 15 -18.32 8.50 -5.71
CA THR A 15 -18.10 7.81 -7.00
C THR A 15 -18.93 8.44 -8.12
N ALA A 16 -20.01 9.15 -7.83
CA ALA A 16 -20.75 9.94 -8.83
C ALA A 16 -19.91 11.08 -9.40
N ASP A 17 -19.03 11.67 -8.59
CA ASP A 17 -18.04 12.65 -9.07
C ASP A 17 -16.91 11.98 -9.87
N TRP A 18 -16.53 10.74 -9.54
CA TRP A 18 -15.56 9.94 -10.31
C TRP A 18 -16.13 9.39 -11.63
N LEU A 19 -17.45 9.14 -11.68
CA LEU A 19 -18.23 8.76 -12.88
C LEU A 19 -18.24 9.88 -13.94
N ALA A 20 -17.90 11.13 -13.58
CA ALA A 20 -17.74 12.22 -14.53
C ALA A 20 -16.40 12.18 -15.31
N LEU A 21 -15.43 11.35 -14.88
CA LEU A 21 -14.08 11.27 -15.46
C LEU A 21 -13.84 9.97 -16.27
N GLY A 22 -14.81 9.07 -16.37
CA GLY A 22 -14.65 7.79 -17.08
C GLY A 22 -15.97 7.07 -17.34
N ASP A 23 -15.95 6.21 -18.37
CA ASP A 23 -17.11 5.57 -18.99
C ASP A 23 -18.00 4.80 -17.98
N ARG A 24 -19.27 5.21 -17.84
CA ARG A 24 -20.24 4.62 -16.88
C ARG A 24 -20.43 3.11 -17.09
N ASP A 25 -20.14 2.64 -18.30
CA ASP A 25 -20.26 1.24 -18.72
C ASP A 25 -19.28 0.29 -18.01
N LEU A 26 -18.21 0.79 -17.39
CA LEU A 26 -17.33 -0.04 -16.58
C LEU A 26 -17.93 -0.37 -15.21
N LEU A 27 -18.77 0.52 -14.67
CA LEU A 27 -19.20 0.49 -13.27
C LEU A 27 -20.60 -0.03 -13.05
N VAL A 28 -21.39 -0.10 -14.12
CA VAL A 28 -22.73 -0.67 -14.10
C VAL A 28 -22.75 -1.87 -15.03
N ASP A 29 -23.14 -3.01 -14.48
CA ASP A 29 -23.38 -4.21 -15.27
C ASP A 29 -24.51 -3.93 -16.27
N ARG A 30 -24.23 -4.06 -17.57
CA ARG A 30 -25.17 -3.67 -18.63
C ARG A 30 -26.42 -4.56 -18.70
N GLU A 31 -26.35 -5.78 -18.19
CA GLU A 31 -27.48 -6.72 -18.22
C GLU A 31 -28.40 -6.54 -17.01
N THR A 32 -27.82 -6.27 -15.84
CA THR A 32 -28.55 -6.20 -14.57
C THR A 32 -28.78 -4.78 -14.07
N GLY A 33 -28.10 -3.78 -14.66
CA GLY A 33 -28.14 -2.38 -14.23
C GLY A 33 -27.54 -2.15 -12.84
N ARG A 34 -26.88 -3.15 -12.25
CA ARG A 34 -26.32 -3.09 -10.90
C ARG A 34 -24.92 -2.50 -10.92
N PHE A 35 -24.61 -1.73 -9.89
CA PHE A 35 -23.26 -1.25 -9.67
C PHE A 35 -22.33 -2.42 -9.35
N ARG A 36 -21.18 -2.46 -10.03
CA ARG A 36 -20.13 -3.44 -9.82
C ARG A 36 -19.27 -3.05 -8.62
N GLU A 37 -19.80 -3.34 -7.42
CA GLU A 37 -19.12 -3.08 -6.15
C GLU A 37 -17.74 -3.77 -6.08
N ASP A 38 -17.56 -4.89 -6.78
CA ASP A 38 -16.30 -5.62 -6.91
C ASP A 38 -15.20 -4.83 -7.63
N PHE A 39 -15.56 -3.83 -8.46
CA PHE A 39 -14.59 -2.96 -9.15
C PHE A 39 -14.19 -1.73 -8.33
N VAL A 40 -14.86 -1.46 -7.22
CA VAL A 40 -14.59 -0.31 -6.35
C VAL A 40 -13.12 -0.19 -5.95
N PRO A 41 -12.43 -1.24 -5.49
CA PRO A 41 -11.02 -1.15 -5.13
C PRO A 41 -10.12 -0.76 -6.30
N THR A 42 -10.45 -1.26 -7.50
CA THR A 42 -9.70 -0.94 -8.74
C THR A 42 -9.86 0.53 -9.12
N ILE A 43 -11.08 1.06 -9.09
CA ILE A 43 -11.34 2.48 -9.39
C ILE A 43 -10.62 3.37 -8.39
N ARG A 44 -10.76 3.06 -7.09
CA ARG A 44 -10.10 3.80 -6.02
C ARG A 44 -8.58 3.80 -6.23
N ALA A 45 -7.99 2.66 -6.57
CA ALA A 45 -6.58 2.55 -6.88
C ALA A 45 -6.14 3.44 -8.06
N VAL A 46 -6.96 3.55 -9.11
CA VAL A 46 -6.70 4.45 -10.24
C VAL A 46 -6.81 5.92 -9.81
N CYS A 47 -7.88 6.30 -9.11
CA CYS A 47 -8.10 7.66 -8.61
C CYS A 47 -6.98 8.12 -7.66
N GLU A 48 -6.48 7.23 -6.81
CA GLU A 48 -5.37 7.50 -5.89
C GLU A 48 -3.98 7.35 -6.56
N GLY A 49 -3.92 6.98 -7.84
CA GLY A 49 -2.68 6.87 -8.60
C GLY A 49 -1.73 5.76 -8.12
N LEU A 50 -2.28 4.66 -7.58
CA LEU A 50 -1.50 3.55 -7.01
C LEU A 50 -0.71 2.75 -8.06
N ASN A 51 -1.06 2.86 -9.34
CA ASN A 51 -0.35 2.17 -10.43
C ASN A 51 1.15 2.46 -10.44
N ARG A 52 1.59 3.63 -9.95
CA ARG A 52 3.03 3.94 -9.83
C ARG A 52 3.80 2.91 -9.00
N PHE A 53 3.19 2.38 -7.93
CA PHE A 53 3.81 1.35 -7.09
C PHE A 53 3.90 0.01 -7.83
N ILE A 54 2.79 -0.44 -8.44
CA ILE A 54 2.74 -1.72 -9.16
C ILE A 54 3.73 -1.70 -10.34
N THR A 55 3.74 -0.61 -11.12
CA THR A 55 4.69 -0.45 -12.23
C THR A 55 6.13 -0.49 -11.75
N ALA A 56 6.47 0.19 -10.65
CA ALA A 56 7.82 0.16 -10.10
C ALA A 56 8.23 -1.22 -9.56
N GLN A 57 7.32 -1.92 -8.88
CA GLN A 57 7.54 -3.26 -8.35
C GLN A 57 7.72 -4.30 -9.46
N ASN A 58 6.93 -4.24 -10.53
CA ASN A 58 6.99 -5.19 -11.64
C ASN A 58 8.15 -4.90 -12.61
N LYS A 59 8.65 -3.67 -12.63
CA LYS A 59 9.73 -3.30 -13.54
C LYS A 59 10.96 -4.14 -13.21
N TRP A 60 11.37 -4.99 -14.14
CA TRP A 60 12.60 -5.79 -14.07
C TRP A 60 12.61 -6.71 -12.84
N ASP A 61 11.45 -7.26 -12.49
CA ASP A 61 11.26 -8.18 -11.34
C ASP A 61 11.85 -7.62 -10.04
N THR A 62 11.68 -6.31 -9.84
CA THR A 62 12.25 -5.59 -8.69
C THR A 62 11.63 -6.08 -7.38
N TYR A 63 10.35 -6.46 -7.37
CA TYR A 63 9.71 -7.01 -6.19
C TYR A 63 10.37 -8.33 -5.75
N GLU A 64 10.59 -9.23 -6.69
CA GLU A 64 11.22 -10.53 -6.47
C GLU A 64 12.66 -10.32 -5.97
N THR A 65 13.41 -9.43 -6.61
CA THR A 65 14.76 -9.03 -6.18
C THR A 65 14.77 -8.47 -4.76
N ALA A 66 13.83 -7.59 -4.42
CA ALA A 66 13.70 -7.03 -3.07
C ALA A 66 13.43 -8.11 -2.02
N LEU A 67 12.53 -9.04 -2.34
CA LEU A 67 12.18 -10.14 -1.45
C LEU A 67 13.37 -11.09 -1.22
N GLU A 68 14.13 -11.41 -2.27
CA GLU A 68 15.36 -12.20 -2.16
C GLU A 68 16.42 -11.51 -1.28
N GLU A 69 16.63 -10.20 -1.47
CA GLU A 69 17.55 -9.42 -0.64
C GLU A 69 17.13 -9.36 0.83
N ILE A 70 15.83 -9.20 1.09
CA ILE A 70 15.28 -9.23 2.46
C ILE A 70 15.50 -10.60 3.08
N LYS A 71 15.17 -11.68 2.38
CA LYS A 71 15.36 -13.06 2.86
C LYS A 71 16.83 -13.37 3.11
N ALA A 72 17.72 -12.88 2.25
CA ALA A 72 19.17 -12.98 2.42
C ALA A 72 19.73 -12.11 3.57
N GLY A 73 18.88 -11.30 4.22
CA GLY A 73 19.26 -10.50 5.38
C GLY A 73 20.04 -9.23 5.04
N LYS A 74 20.07 -8.80 3.76
CA LYS A 74 20.79 -7.60 3.35
C LYS A 74 20.20 -6.97 2.09
N LYS A 75 19.63 -5.77 2.24
CA LYS A 75 19.28 -4.90 1.11
C LYS A 75 20.54 -4.44 0.36
N LYS A 76 20.50 -4.53 -0.97
CA LYS A 76 21.61 -4.19 -1.88
C LYS A 76 21.18 -3.20 -2.97
N THR A 77 19.93 -3.23 -3.43
CA THR A 77 19.46 -2.42 -4.56
C THR A 77 18.45 -1.32 -4.16
N HIS A 78 17.93 -0.58 -5.13
CA HIS A 78 17.21 0.69 -4.93
C HIS A 78 15.68 0.55 -5.06
N TRP A 79 15.03 -0.05 -4.08
CA TRP A 79 13.57 -0.31 -4.13
C TRP A 79 12.78 0.13 -2.89
N ILE A 80 13.45 0.66 -1.85
CA ILE A 80 12.82 0.89 -0.53
C ILE A 80 11.55 1.73 -0.60
N TRP A 81 11.51 2.74 -1.46
CA TRP A 81 10.41 3.71 -1.50
C TRP A 81 9.06 3.12 -1.93
N PHE A 82 9.06 2.09 -2.78
CA PHE A 82 7.85 1.50 -3.33
C PHE A 82 7.57 0.08 -2.85
N ILE A 83 8.48 -0.50 -2.06
CA ILE A 83 8.24 -1.74 -1.28
C ILE A 83 7.77 -1.42 0.14
N PHE A 84 8.40 -0.43 0.80
CA PHE A 84 8.00 0.08 2.11
C PHE A 84 7.71 1.58 2.04
N PRO A 85 6.60 1.98 1.41
CA PRO A 85 6.27 3.39 1.27
C PRO A 85 5.93 4.03 2.62
N GLN A 86 6.27 5.30 2.76
CA GLN A 86 5.99 6.13 3.93
C GLN A 86 5.23 7.39 3.51
N MET A 87 4.76 8.19 4.46
CA MET A 87 4.09 9.46 4.11
C MET A 87 5.03 10.42 3.35
N VAL A 88 4.45 11.17 2.41
CA VAL A 88 5.13 12.31 1.76
C VAL A 88 5.65 13.27 2.83
N GLY A 89 6.82 13.89 2.57
CA GLY A 89 7.45 14.86 3.47
C GLY A 89 8.38 14.25 4.52
N LEU A 90 8.37 12.93 4.71
CA LEU A 90 9.33 12.23 5.60
C LEU A 90 10.70 11.97 4.95
N GLY A 91 10.87 12.32 3.68
CA GLY A 91 12.15 12.25 2.98
C GLY A 91 12.26 13.37 1.95
N SER A 92 13.50 13.71 1.58
CA SER A 92 13.81 14.85 0.69
C SER A 92 14.19 14.46 -0.74
N SER A 93 14.27 13.17 -1.06
CA SER A 93 14.59 12.73 -2.41
C SER A 93 13.37 12.71 -3.32
N TYR A 94 13.59 12.89 -4.63
CA TYR A 94 12.54 12.75 -5.64
C TYR A 94 11.73 11.46 -5.47
N ASN A 95 12.38 10.32 -5.25
CA ASN A 95 11.68 9.04 -5.04
C ASN A 95 10.86 9.01 -3.74
N ALA A 96 11.30 9.69 -2.68
CA ALA A 96 10.55 9.78 -1.43
C ALA A 96 9.29 10.63 -1.57
N GLU A 97 9.33 11.65 -2.44
CA GLU A 97 8.17 12.47 -2.78
C GLU A 97 7.22 11.71 -3.73
N TYR A 98 7.75 11.14 -4.82
CA TYR A 98 6.96 10.47 -5.84
C TYR A 98 6.23 9.21 -5.33
N PHE A 99 6.91 8.37 -4.54
CA PHE A 99 6.32 7.17 -3.95
C PHE A 99 5.78 7.38 -2.53
N GLY A 100 5.82 8.61 -2.02
CA GLY A 100 5.20 8.90 -0.73
C GLY A 100 3.69 8.71 -0.80
N ILE A 101 3.11 8.25 0.31
CA ILE A 101 1.66 8.17 0.52
C ILE A 101 1.16 9.55 0.96
N ARG A 102 0.16 10.09 0.28
CA ARG A 102 -0.33 11.47 0.43
C ARG A 102 -1.30 11.66 1.59
N GLY A 103 -1.83 10.57 2.14
CA GLY A 103 -2.74 10.63 3.29
C GLY A 103 -3.40 9.30 3.62
N ARG A 104 -4.39 9.36 4.50
CA ARG A 104 -5.13 8.20 4.97
C ARG A 104 -5.87 7.48 3.84
N ASP A 105 -6.57 8.23 2.99
CA ASP A 105 -7.40 7.67 1.91
C ASP A 105 -6.57 6.83 0.92
N GLU A 106 -5.36 7.30 0.58
CA GLU A 106 -4.41 6.57 -0.27
C GLU A 106 -3.80 5.36 0.45
N ALA A 107 -3.50 5.46 1.75
CA ALA A 107 -3.00 4.34 2.54
C ALA A 107 -4.03 3.19 2.64
N GLU A 108 -5.31 3.54 2.83
CA GLU A 108 -6.42 2.58 2.81
C GLU A 108 -6.58 1.97 1.41
N ALA A 109 -6.56 2.78 0.35
CA ALA A 109 -6.62 2.29 -1.02
C ALA A 109 -5.46 1.33 -1.36
N TYR A 110 -4.25 1.61 -0.85
CA TYR A 110 -3.08 0.76 -1.03
C TYR A 110 -3.32 -0.64 -0.44
N LEU A 111 -3.96 -0.73 0.73
CA LEU A 111 -4.29 -2.00 1.37
C LEU A 111 -5.55 -2.67 0.80
N GLU A 112 -6.44 -1.93 0.16
CA GLU A 112 -7.58 -2.49 -0.57
C GLU A 112 -7.15 -3.09 -1.92
N ASN A 113 -6.05 -2.61 -2.50
CA ASN A 113 -5.46 -3.21 -3.69
C ASN A 113 -4.82 -4.56 -3.34
N PRO A 114 -5.31 -5.70 -3.90
CA PRO A 114 -4.88 -7.03 -3.49
C PRO A 114 -3.39 -7.28 -3.72
N ILE A 115 -2.84 -6.83 -4.86
CA ILE A 115 -1.43 -7.03 -5.21
C ILE A 115 -0.53 -6.27 -4.22
N LEU A 116 -0.80 -4.98 -4.01
CA LEU A 116 0.02 -4.14 -3.12
C LEU A 116 -0.07 -4.59 -1.67
N ARG A 117 -1.28 -4.96 -1.22
CA ARG A 117 -1.53 -5.51 0.11
C ARG A 117 -0.74 -6.79 0.35
N GLU A 118 -0.87 -7.77 -0.55
CA GLU A 118 -0.21 -9.07 -0.40
C GLU A 118 1.30 -8.92 -0.41
N ARG A 119 1.84 -8.10 -1.32
CA ARG A 119 3.27 -7.83 -1.41
C ARG A 119 3.84 -7.15 -0.16
N LEU A 120 3.13 -6.15 0.37
CA LEU A 120 3.57 -5.48 1.60
C LEU A 120 3.53 -6.44 2.79
N ILE A 121 2.50 -7.29 2.91
CA ILE A 121 2.42 -8.31 3.95
C ILE A 121 3.59 -9.29 3.82
N GLU A 122 3.80 -9.88 2.64
CA GLU A 122 4.85 -10.86 2.39
C GLU A 122 6.24 -10.29 2.68
N ALA A 123 6.56 -9.10 2.16
CA ALA A 123 7.84 -8.45 2.43
C ALA A 123 8.02 -8.17 3.94
N THR A 124 6.95 -7.76 4.63
CA THR A 124 7.00 -7.53 6.09
C THR A 124 7.21 -8.83 6.86
N GLU A 125 6.55 -9.91 6.47
CA GLU A 125 6.74 -11.23 7.09
C GLU A 125 8.16 -11.74 6.87
N ALA A 126 8.74 -11.54 5.69
CA ALA A 126 10.13 -11.88 5.40
C ALA A 126 11.11 -11.11 6.30
N VAL A 127 10.85 -9.82 6.57
CA VAL A 127 11.64 -9.04 7.54
C VAL A 127 11.43 -9.55 8.96
N TYR A 128 10.18 -9.79 9.37
CA TYR A 128 9.83 -10.17 10.73
C TYR A 128 10.46 -11.52 11.12
N ASN A 129 10.46 -12.49 10.19
CA ASN A 129 10.97 -13.84 10.40
C ASN A 129 12.46 -13.99 10.08
N ASN A 130 13.16 -12.93 9.66
CA ASN A 130 14.58 -12.99 9.40
C ASN A 130 15.38 -13.12 10.71
N GLU A 131 16.51 -13.84 10.65
CA GLU A 131 17.48 -13.90 11.75
C GLU A 131 18.16 -12.54 11.98
N LYS A 132 18.35 -11.75 10.91
CA LYS A 132 18.89 -10.40 10.94
C LYS A 132 17.84 -9.40 11.38
N SER A 133 18.25 -8.44 12.20
CA SER A 133 17.41 -7.32 12.57
C SER A 133 17.12 -6.41 11.38
N VAL A 134 16.02 -5.65 11.45
CA VAL A 134 15.70 -4.62 10.46
C VAL A 134 16.85 -3.61 10.26
N TYR A 135 17.64 -3.34 11.29
CA TYR A 135 18.79 -2.45 11.20
C TYR A 135 19.97 -3.07 10.44
N GLU A 136 20.19 -4.38 10.55
CA GLU A 136 21.21 -5.10 9.77
C GLU A 136 20.82 -5.20 8.29
N ILE A 137 19.54 -5.51 8.03
CA ILE A 137 19.01 -5.69 6.67
C ILE A 137 19.06 -4.37 5.89
N PHE A 138 18.51 -3.30 6.49
CA PHE A 138 18.25 -2.04 5.79
C PHE A 138 19.23 -0.92 6.10
N GLY A 139 20.00 -0.99 7.21
CA GLY A 139 20.88 0.10 7.64
C GLY A 139 20.11 1.42 7.77
N ASN A 140 20.59 2.46 7.09
CA ASN A 140 19.95 3.79 7.08
C ASN A 140 18.52 3.78 6.54
N ASP A 141 18.14 2.77 5.74
CA ASP A 141 16.78 2.64 5.22
C ASP A 141 15.79 2.07 6.25
N ALA A 142 16.25 1.56 7.40
CA ALA A 142 15.37 0.99 8.43
C ALA A 142 14.31 1.99 8.95
N ILE A 143 14.61 3.29 8.93
CA ILE A 143 13.65 4.33 9.29
C ILE A 143 12.43 4.36 8.36
N LYS A 144 12.61 4.03 7.07
CA LYS A 144 11.50 3.98 6.11
C LYS A 144 10.59 2.79 6.39
N VAL A 145 11.17 1.65 6.77
CA VAL A 145 10.42 0.47 7.20
C VAL A 145 9.61 0.80 8.46
N ARG A 146 10.22 1.47 9.45
CA ARG A 146 9.50 1.94 10.64
C ARG A 146 8.31 2.84 10.28
N SER A 147 8.55 3.89 9.49
CA SER A 147 7.51 4.83 9.08
C SER A 147 6.38 4.14 8.32
N CYS A 148 6.72 3.20 7.44
CA CYS A 148 5.77 2.37 6.70
C CYS A 148 4.89 1.54 7.66
N MET A 149 5.49 0.82 8.61
CA MET A 149 4.73 0.00 9.57
C MET A 149 3.79 0.84 10.44
N LEU A 150 4.26 1.99 10.94
CA LEU A 150 3.43 2.91 11.72
C LEU A 150 2.25 3.44 10.91
N LEU A 151 2.49 3.83 9.65
CA LEU A 151 1.44 4.30 8.75
C LEU A 151 0.37 3.22 8.54
N PHE A 152 0.76 2.03 8.08
CA PHE A 152 -0.21 0.99 7.73
C PHE A 152 -0.88 0.34 8.94
N ALA A 153 -0.23 0.32 10.11
CA ALA A 153 -0.88 -0.07 11.36
C ALA A 153 -1.92 0.96 11.86
N SER A 154 -1.82 2.23 11.43
CA SER A 154 -2.80 3.27 11.81
C SER A 154 -4.10 3.22 10.99
N VAL A 155 -4.08 2.51 9.86
CA VAL A 155 -5.23 2.39 8.93
C VAL A 155 -5.73 0.96 8.77
N SER A 156 -5.12 -0.02 9.45
CA SER A 156 -5.54 -1.42 9.34
C SER A 156 -5.24 -2.24 10.61
N ASP A 157 -5.98 -3.34 10.75
CA ASP A 157 -5.75 -4.34 11.81
C ASP A 157 -4.91 -5.53 11.35
N ILE A 158 -4.20 -5.42 10.22
CA ILE A 158 -3.35 -6.49 9.69
C ILE A 158 -2.26 -6.84 10.72
N PRO A 159 -2.21 -8.08 11.25
CA PRO A 159 -1.41 -8.37 12.45
C PRO A 159 0.09 -8.15 12.30
N ILE A 160 0.66 -8.40 11.12
CA ILE A 160 2.11 -8.34 10.93
C ILE A 160 2.69 -6.93 11.16
N PHE A 161 1.94 -5.88 10.82
CA PHE A 161 2.38 -4.49 11.05
C PHE A 161 2.49 -4.19 12.55
N LYS A 162 1.49 -4.59 13.35
CA LYS A 162 1.52 -4.43 14.82
C LYS A 162 2.60 -5.31 15.48
N LYS A 163 2.85 -6.51 14.95
CA LYS A 163 3.94 -7.39 15.41
C LYS A 163 5.31 -6.74 15.18
N MET A 164 5.54 -6.13 14.02
CA MET A 164 6.78 -5.39 13.74
C MET A 164 6.98 -4.23 14.71
N ILE A 165 5.95 -3.39 14.91
CA ILE A 165 6.00 -2.27 15.86
C ILE A 165 6.36 -2.76 17.27
N SER A 166 5.73 -3.85 17.72
CA SER A 166 5.96 -4.43 19.05
C SER A 166 7.37 -5.01 19.17
N LYS A 167 7.82 -5.80 18.17
CA LYS A 167 9.15 -6.45 18.16
C LYS A 167 10.29 -5.45 18.29
N TYR A 168 10.16 -4.28 17.68
CA TYR A 168 11.19 -3.23 17.71
C TYR A 168 10.86 -2.07 18.65
N SER A 169 9.79 -2.17 19.45
CA SER A 169 9.33 -1.13 20.39
C SER A 169 9.20 0.25 19.75
N TRP A 170 8.73 0.28 18.50
CA TRP A 170 8.49 1.53 17.79
C TRP A 170 7.26 2.25 18.38
N LYS A 171 7.39 3.56 18.55
CA LYS A 171 6.33 4.46 19.01
C LYS A 171 5.93 5.38 17.88
#